data_AF-A0AAP1RHK1-F1
#
_entry.id   AF-A0AAP1RHK1-F1
#
_cell.length_a   1.000
_cell.length_b   1.000
_cell.length_c   1.000
_cell.angle_alpha   90.00
_cell.angle_beta   90.00
_cell.angle_gamma   90.00
#
_symmetry.space_group_name_H-M   'P 1'
#
loop_
_entity.id
_entity.type
_entity.pdbx_description
1 polymer ?
#
loop_
_entity_poly.entity_id
_entity_poly.type
_entity_poly.pdbx_seq_one_letter_code
_entity_poly.pdbx_strand_id
1 'polypeptide(L)' 'MYLAIKEPQDIRKISSEKVCKLVDDFIENQDIKQSSKKLYRRTLKQYFNWVTTKNYLLIRNNQTTN' A
#
# COMPACT_ATOMS: atom_id res chain seq x y z
N MET A 1 -3.04 12.70 34.00
CA MET A 1 -3.00 12.89 32.55
C MET A 1 -2.04 11.86 31.98
N TYR A 2 -2.53 10.73 31.48
CA TYR A 2 -1.68 9.70 30.88
C TYR A 2 -1.58 9.96 29.38
N LEU A 3 -0.40 10.32 28.90
CA LEU A 3 -0.10 10.32 27.46
C LEU A 3 -0.01 8.85 27.06
N ALA A 4 -1.01 8.35 26.32
CA ALA A 4 -0.95 7.02 25.74
C ALA A 4 0.22 6.96 24.76
N ILE A 5 1.34 6.37 25.18
CA ILE A 5 2.46 6.05 24.30
C ILE A 5 1.97 4.93 23.40
N LYS A 6 1.47 5.29 22.21
CA LYS A 6 1.16 4.33 21.16
C LYS A 6 2.50 3.71 20.77
N GLU A 7 2.65 2.41 20.95
CA GLU A 7 3.90 1.71 20.58
C GLU A 7 4.32 2.13 19.17
N PRO A 8 5.61 2.45 18.96
CA PRO A 8 6.10 2.77 17.63
C PRO A 8 5.74 1.59 16.74
N GLN A 9 4.90 1.86 15.74
CA GLN A 9 4.46 0.84 14.81
C GLN A 9 5.74 0.21 14.25
N ASP A 10 5.95 -1.10 14.43
CA ASP A 10 7.08 -1.81 13.83
C ASP A 10 6.88 -1.73 12.31
N ILE A 11 7.44 -0.67 11.69
CA ILE A 11 7.44 -0.47 10.25
C ILE A 11 8.42 -1.50 9.71
N ARG A 12 7.96 -2.76 9.63
CA ARG A 12 8.72 -3.82 9.00
C ARG A 12 9.00 -3.38 7.58
N LYS A 13 10.29 -3.24 7.25
CA LYS A 13 10.75 -2.96 5.90
C LYS A 13 10.40 -4.15 5.01
N ILE A 14 9.24 -4.09 4.35
CA ILE A 14 8.81 -5.11 3.40
C ILE A 14 9.74 -5.03 2.17
N SER A 15 10.21 -6.18 1.68
CA SER A 15 11.02 -6.20 0.46
C SER A 15 10.19 -5.77 -0.75
N SER A 16 10.84 -5.09 -1.71
CA SER A 16 10.21 -4.65 -2.96
C SER A 16 9.52 -5.80 -3.71
N GLU A 17 10.11 -7.00 -3.68
CA GLU A 17 9.55 -8.21 -4.30
C GLU A 17 8.19 -8.61 -3.71
N LYS A 18 8.04 -8.54 -2.38
CA LYS A 18 6.78 -8.85 -1.71
C LYS A 18 5.69 -7.85 -2.07
N VAL A 19 6.05 -6.57 -2.22
CA VAL A 19 5.11 -5.53 -2.67
C VAL A 19 4.69 -5.77 -4.12
N CYS A 20 5.63 -6.09 -5.02
CA CYS A 20 5.32 -6.43 -6.41
C CYS A 20 4.35 -7.62 -6.50
N LYS A 21 4.60 -8.68 -5.72
CA LYS A 21 3.73 -9.85 -5.69
C LYS A 21 2.33 -9.51 -5.17
N LEU A 22 2.23 -8.75 -4.07
CA LEU A 22 0.95 -8.30 -3.52
C LEU A 22 0.13 -7.49 -4.54
N VAL A 23 0.79 -6.60 -5.28
CA VAL A 23 0.15 -5.80 -6.33
C VAL A 23 -0.34 -6.67 -7.47
N ASP A 24 0.45 -7.66 -7.89
CA ASP A 24 0.06 -8.59 -8.94
C ASP A 24 -1.14 -9.44 -8.49
N ASP A 25 -1.09 -10.01 -7.29
CA ASP A 25 -2.19 -10.78 -6.70
C ASP A 25 -3.48 -9.93 -6.57
N PHE A 26 -3.35 -8.67 -6.16
CA PHE A 26 -4.49 -7.75 -6.08
C PHE A 26 -5.14 -7.52 -7.44
N ILE A 27 -4.35 -7.28 -8.49
CA ILE A 27 -4.83 -7.04 -9.86
C ILE A 27 -5.49 -8.30 -10.44
N GLU A 28 -4.93 -9.48 -10.19
CA GLU A 28 -5.48 -10.74 -10.68
C GLU A 28 -6.85 -11.07 -10.06
N ASN A 29 -7.08 -10.65 -8.82
CA ASN A 29 -8.37 -10.80 -8.13
C ASN A 29 -9.42 -9.76 -8.54
N GLN A 30 -9.10 -8.79 -9.41
CA GLN A 30 -10.09 -7.84 -9.92
C GLN A 30 -10.86 -8.42 -11.11
N ASP A 31 -12.17 -8.22 -11.14
CA ASP A 31 -13.01 -8.52 -12.30
C ASP A 31 -12.83 -7.44 -13.39
N ILE A 32 -11.66 -7.45 -14.03
CA ILE A 32 -11.30 -6.55 -15.12
C ILE A 32 -10.74 -7.35 -16.30
N LYS A 33 -10.93 -6.80 -17.51
CA LYS A 33 -10.40 -7.40 -18.74
C LYS A 33 -8.89 -7.62 -18.64
N GLN A 34 -8.40 -8.73 -19.17
CA GLN A 34 -6.97 -9.05 -19.17
C GLN A 34 -6.12 -7.94 -19.84
N SER A 35 -6.65 -7.30 -20.89
CA SER A 35 -6.00 -6.16 -21.55
C SER A 35 -5.86 -4.94 -20.63
N SER A 36 -6.76 -4.76 -19.67
CA SER A 36 -6.74 -3.66 -18.70
C SER A 36 -5.78 -3.92 -17.52
N LYS A 37 -5.49 -5.17 -17.17
CA LYS A 37 -4.59 -5.52 -16.04
C LYS A 37 -3.19 -4.93 -16.20
N LYS A 38 -2.64 -4.94 -17.41
CA LYS A 38 -1.31 -4.35 -17.70
C LYS A 38 -1.29 -2.83 -17.45
N LEU A 39 -2.37 -2.13 -17.81
CA LEU A 39 -2.50 -0.70 -17.55
C LEU A 39 -2.59 -0.43 -16.05
N TYR A 40 -3.42 -1.19 -15.33
CA TYR A 40 -3.55 -1.08 -13.87
C TYR A 40 -2.22 -1.25 -13.14
N ARG A 41 -1.44 -2.26 -13.51
CA ARG A 41 -0.09 -2.48 -12.95
C ARG A 41 0.80 -1.26 -13.14
N ARG A 42 0.79 -0.66 -14.35
CA ARG A 42 1.57 0.55 -14.65
C ARG A 42 1.10 1.73 -13.80
N THR A 43 -0.20 1.93 -13.69
CA THR A 43 -0.81 3.03 -12.92
C THR A 43 -0.46 2.94 -11.44
N LEU A 44 -0.59 1.75 -10.82
CA LEU A 44 -0.24 1.56 -9.41
C LEU A 44 1.26 1.79 -9.14
N LYS A 45 2.13 1.33 -10.04
CA LYS A 45 3.58 1.61 -9.93
C LYS A 45 3.87 3.11 -9.99
N GLN A 46 3.23 3.84 -10.90
CA GLN A 46 3.37 5.29 -11.00
C GLN A 46 2.85 6.00 -9.74
N TYR A 47 1.72 5.54 -9.20
CA TYR A 47 1.17 6.05 -7.95
C TYR A 47 2.13 5.86 -6.78
N PHE A 48 2.68 4.66 -6.56
CA PHE A 48 3.62 4.42 -5.47
C PHE A 48 4.91 5.25 -5.61
N ASN A 49 5.43 5.39 -6.84
CA ASN A 49 6.56 6.26 -7.11
C ASN A 49 6.23 7.71 -6.75
N TRP A 50 5.07 8.22 -7.18
CA TRP A 50 4.62 9.58 -6.90
C TRP A 50 4.45 9.83 -5.40
N VAL A 51 3.81 8.91 -4.67
CA VAL A 51 3.66 8.96 -3.20
C VAL A 51 5.03 9.03 -2.51
N THR A 52 5.96 8.18 -2.94
CA THR A 52 7.32 8.13 -2.39
C THR A 52 8.07 9.44 -2.66
N THR A 53 7.99 9.98 -3.88
CA THR A 53 8.60 11.27 -4.24
C THR A 53 8.01 12.44 -3.45
N LYS A 54 6.73 12.39 -3.11
CA LYS A 54 6.04 13.45 -2.36
C LYS A 54 6.22 13.33 -0.84
N ASN A 55 6.91 12.30 -0.35
CA ASN A 55 7.09 12.01 1.08
C ASN A 55 5.77 11.97 1.85
N TYR A 56 4.69 11.49 1.22
CA TYR A 56 3.42 11.30 1.94
C TYR A 56 3.58 10.12 2.90
N LEU A 57 3.48 10.40 4.21
CA LEU A 57 3.22 9.36 5.21
C LEU A 57 1.81 8.84 4.94
N LEU A 58 1.69 7.66 4.34
CA LEU A 58 0.42 6.95 4.26
C LEU A 58 0.03 6.55 5.69
N ILE A 59 -0.73 7.41 6.36
CA ILE A 59 -1.21 7.16 7.73
C ILE A 59 -2.21 5.99 7.66
N ARG A 60 -1.89 4.90 8.36
CA ARG A 60 -2.83 3.80 8.59
C ARG A 60 -3.96 4.32 9.48
N ASN A 61 -5.17 4.47 8.93
CA ASN A 61 -6.36 4.74 9.72
C ASN A 61 -6.77 3.46 10.46
N ASN A 62 -6.33 3.31 11.70
CA ASN A 62 -6.86 2.28 12.59
C ASN A 62 -8.26 2.73 13.01
N GLN A 63 -9.31 2.20 12.38
CA GLN A 63 -10.65 2.27 12.95
C GLN A 63 -10.68 1.38 14.20
N THR A 64 -10.55 2.00 15.37
CA THR A 64 -11.07 1.47 16.62
C THR A 64 -12.58 1.37 16.48
N THR A 65 -13.09 0.17 16.19
CA THR A 65 -14.48 -0.17 16.49
C THR A 65 -14.56 -0.45 17.98
N ASN A 66 -15.34 0.37 18.70
CA ASN A 66 -15.87 0.05 20.03
C ASN A 66 -16.81 -1.16 19.96
#